data_AF-A0A7G1I7U3-F1
#
_entry.id   AF-A0A7G1I7U3-F1
#
_cell.length_a   1.000
_cell.length_b   1.000
_cell.length_c   1.000
_cell.angle_alpha   90.00
_cell.angle_beta   90.00
_cell.angle_gamma   90.00
#
_symmetry.space_group_name_H-M   'P 1'
#
loop_
_entity.id
_entity.type
_entity.pdbx_description
1 polymer ?
#
loop_
_entity_poly.entity_id
_entity_poly.type
_entity_poly.pdbx_seq_one_letter_code
_entity_poly.pdbx_strand_id
1 'polypeptide(L)'
;MWRWILAPTDGAVSAVLGRRVEWLSNPDLALPLVAAVVVWTNVGYVSLSFLAGLLAIPDDIHAAARTDGATAWQRFWRITLPMLRPTTFFVLVTGIVSAAQIFDIVYALTGGGPEGSTDLVAHQIYSEAFGSAAIGRASVMAVVLFVILVGVTFVQHLYFRRRISYDLI
;
A
#
# COMPACT_ATOMS: atom_id res chain seq x y z
N MET A 1 -4.23 12.02 14.67
CA MET A 1 -2.81 12.18 15.03
C MET A 1 -2.00 12.80 13.89
N TRP A 2 -1.92 12.17 12.71
CA TRP A 2 -1.16 12.70 11.57
C TRP A 2 -1.52 14.13 11.15
N ARG A 3 -2.83 14.46 11.12
CA ARG A 3 -3.30 15.84 10.87
C ARG A 3 -2.72 16.87 11.85
N TRP A 4 -2.53 16.47 13.11
CA TRP A 4 -1.94 17.34 14.13
C TRP A 4 -0.42 17.44 13.96
N ILE A 5 0.26 16.32 13.69
CA ILE A 5 1.72 16.30 13.43
C ILE A 5 2.09 17.21 12.25
N LEU A 6 1.29 17.18 11.19
CA LEU A 6 1.50 17.90 9.93
C LEU A 6 0.82 19.28 9.90
N ALA A 7 0.25 19.74 11.02
CA ALA A 7 -0.44 21.03 11.09
C ALA A 7 0.55 22.19 10.88
N PRO A 8 0.20 23.25 10.10
CA PRO A 8 1.15 24.31 9.74
C PRO A 8 1.62 25.20 10.90
N THR A 9 0.76 25.43 11.91
CA THR A 9 0.98 26.50 12.90
C THR A 9 1.13 26.03 14.34
N ASP A 10 0.91 24.75 14.64
CA ASP A 10 1.11 24.14 15.98
C ASP A 10 1.40 22.62 15.87
N GLY A 11 1.84 22.17 14.70
CA GLY A 11 2.17 20.77 14.49
C GLY A 11 3.54 20.42 15.06
N ALA A 12 3.71 19.16 15.47
CA ALA A 12 4.98 18.67 16.00
C ALA A 12 6.16 18.96 15.05
N VAL A 13 5.92 18.91 13.74
CA VAL A 13 6.95 19.19 12.72
C VAL A 13 7.25 20.69 12.61
N SER A 14 6.23 21.55 12.59
CA SER A 14 6.43 23.02 12.51
C SER A 14 7.06 23.59 13.78
N ALA A 15 6.73 23.01 14.96
CA ALA A 15 7.30 23.39 16.25
C ALA A 15 8.80 23.06 16.35
N VAL A 16 9.23 21.91 15.81
CA VAL A 16 10.65 21.50 15.79
C VAL A 16 11.46 22.30 14.75
N LEU A 17 10.86 22.62 13.60
CA LEU A 17 11.54 23.36 12.52
C LEU A 17 11.59 24.89 12.75
N GLY A 18 10.82 25.43 13.70
CA GLY A 18 10.78 26.87 13.98
C GLY A 18 10.25 27.74 12.82
N ARG A 19 9.71 27.12 11.77
CA ARG A 19 9.11 27.79 10.60
C ARG A 19 7.76 27.18 10.27
N ARG A 20 6.84 28.03 9.85
CA ARG A 20 5.56 27.60 9.27
C ARG A 20 5.85 26.93 7.93
N VAL A 21 5.50 25.65 7.81
CA VAL A 21 5.62 24.91 6.55
C VAL A 21 4.24 24.36 6.22
N GLU A 22 3.70 24.80 5.10
CA GLU A 22 2.36 24.44 4.66
C GLU A 22 2.41 23.17 3.78
N TRP A 23 2.84 22.06 4.39
CA TRP A 23 3.08 20.79 3.69
C TRP A 23 1.84 20.25 2.96
N LEU A 24 0.67 20.41 3.58
CA LEU A 24 -0.62 19.94 3.05
C LEU A 24 -1.28 20.96 2.11
N SER A 25 -0.75 22.19 2.03
CA SER A 25 -1.29 23.27 1.18
C SER A 25 -0.52 23.42 -0.13
N ASN A 26 0.67 22.81 -0.24
CA ASN A 26 1.44 22.76 -1.48
C ASN A 26 1.03 21.52 -2.31
N PRO A 27 0.50 21.69 -3.55
CA PRO A 27 0.09 20.59 -4.42
C PRO A 27 1.19 19.55 -4.69
N ASP A 28 2.43 19.99 -4.80
CA ASP A 28 3.57 19.12 -5.11
C ASP A 28 4.00 18.24 -3.92
N LEU A 29 3.67 18.67 -2.69
CA LEU A 29 4.09 17.99 -1.46
C LEU A 29 2.95 17.22 -0.78
N ALA A 30 1.69 17.59 -1.03
CA ALA A 30 0.54 16.98 -0.39
C ALA A 30 0.42 15.48 -0.73
N LEU A 31 0.51 15.11 -2.02
CA LEU A 31 0.36 13.72 -2.45
C LEU A 31 1.49 12.80 -1.94
N PRO A 32 2.79 13.15 -2.07
CA PRO A 32 3.88 12.34 -1.50
C PRO A 32 3.77 12.16 0.02
N LEU A 33 3.32 13.20 0.74
CA LEU A 33 3.17 13.14 2.19
C LEU A 33 2.01 12.24 2.62
N VAL A 34 0.86 12.33 1.94
CA VAL A 34 -0.26 11.40 2.15
C VAL A 34 0.19 9.97 1.85
N ALA A 35 0.89 9.74 0.75
CA ALA A 35 1.45 8.42 0.42
C ALA A 35 2.42 7.91 1.50
N ALA A 36 3.27 8.77 2.06
CA ALA A 36 4.17 8.39 3.15
C ALA A 36 3.42 7.96 4.42
N VAL A 37 2.35 8.65 4.79
CA VAL A 37 1.49 8.28 5.92
C VAL A 37 0.80 6.93 5.67
N VAL A 38 0.32 6.70 4.45
CA VAL A 38 -0.26 5.42 4.05
C VAL A 38 0.76 4.29 4.15
N VAL A 39 1.97 4.50 3.61
CA VAL A 39 3.06 3.51 3.67
C VAL A 39 3.41 3.21 5.13
N TRP A 40 3.59 4.25 5.95
CA TRP A 40 3.88 4.10 7.38
C TRP A 40 2.83 3.23 8.09
N THR A 41 1.55 3.49 7.84
CA THR A 41 0.44 2.77 8.48
C THR A 41 0.42 1.28 8.06
N ASN A 42 0.89 0.97 6.86
CA ASN A 42 0.91 -0.40 6.33
C ASN A 42 2.21 -1.17 6.65
N VAL A 43 3.27 -0.51 7.14
CA VAL A 43 4.56 -1.17 7.42
C VAL A 43 4.41 -2.37 8.35
N GLY A 44 3.59 -2.27 9.39
CA GLY A 44 3.37 -3.37 10.34
C GLY A 44 2.78 -4.61 9.67
N TYR A 45 1.72 -4.42 8.87
CA TYR A 45 1.05 -5.50 8.15
C TYR A 45 1.99 -6.18 7.13
N VAL A 46 2.70 -5.37 6.34
CA VAL A 46 3.63 -5.88 5.33
C VAL A 46 4.78 -6.66 5.98
N SER A 47 5.37 -6.10 7.04
CA SER A 47 6.49 -6.74 7.76
C SER A 47 6.09 -8.07 8.38
N LEU A 48 4.93 -8.13 9.04
CA LEU A 48 4.42 -9.37 9.63
C LEU A 48 4.11 -10.42 8.56
N SER A 49 3.56 -10.01 7.43
CA SER A 49 3.28 -10.91 6.31
C SER A 49 4.56 -11.53 5.76
N PHE A 50 5.60 -10.71 5.54
CA PHE A 50 6.90 -11.20 5.10
C PHE A 50 7.62 -12.06 6.15
N LEU A 51 7.50 -11.72 7.45
CA LEU A 51 8.04 -12.54 8.52
C LEU A 51 7.39 -13.93 8.55
N ALA A 52 6.06 -14.00 8.46
CA ALA A 52 5.35 -15.28 8.37
C ALA A 52 5.78 -16.09 7.13
N GLY A 53 5.96 -15.41 5.99
CA GLY A 53 6.48 -16.03 4.78
C GLY A 53 7.91 -16.57 4.93
N LEU A 54 8.78 -15.85 5.64
CA LEU A 54 10.16 -16.27 5.92
C LEU A 54 10.19 -17.49 6.86
N LEU A 55 9.37 -17.48 7.92
CA LEU A 55 9.28 -18.59 8.87
C LEU A 55 8.73 -19.87 8.24
N ALA A 56 7.98 -19.76 7.15
CA ALA A 56 7.48 -20.92 6.40
C ALA A 56 8.55 -21.59 5.52
N ILE A 57 9.73 -20.97 5.34
CA ILE A 57 10.84 -21.53 4.55
C ILE A 57 11.60 -22.53 5.42
N PRO A 58 11.70 -23.83 5.02
CA PRO A 58 12.46 -24.81 5.79
C PRO A 58 13.95 -24.47 5.86
N ASP A 59 14.53 -24.54 7.05
CA ASP A 59 15.95 -24.25 7.29
C ASP A 59 16.90 -25.19 6.52
N ASP A 60 16.44 -26.41 6.21
CA ASP A 60 17.19 -27.43 5.47
C ASP A 60 17.60 -26.95 4.06
N ILE A 61 16.75 -26.15 3.39
CA ILE A 61 17.06 -25.59 2.08
C ILE A 61 18.23 -24.60 2.18
N HIS A 62 18.24 -23.80 3.24
CA HIS A 62 19.34 -22.88 3.51
C HIS A 62 20.61 -23.60 3.96
N ALA A 63 20.49 -24.72 4.68
CA ALA A 63 21.62 -25.57 5.05
C ALA A 63 22.27 -26.23 3.83
N ALA A 64 21.47 -26.84 2.94
CA ALA A 64 21.95 -27.43 1.70
C ALA A 64 22.67 -26.40 0.82
N ALA A 65 22.07 -25.23 0.63
CA ALA A 65 22.70 -24.16 -0.16
C ALA A 65 24.03 -23.67 0.42
N ARG A 66 24.22 -23.69 1.74
CA ARG A 66 25.53 -23.37 2.36
C ARG A 66 26.56 -24.46 2.06
N THR A 67 26.16 -25.73 2.11
CA THR A 67 27.03 -26.86 1.76
C THR A 67 27.47 -26.79 0.29
N ASP A 68 26.59 -26.34 -0.60
CA ASP A 68 26.89 -26.09 -2.02
C ASP A 68 27.73 -24.82 -2.28
N GLY A 69 28.17 -24.13 -1.22
CA GLY A 69 29.01 -22.92 -1.32
C GLY A 69 28.26 -21.64 -1.70
N ALA A 70 26.93 -21.61 -1.59
CA ALA A 70 26.15 -20.42 -1.95
C ALA A 70 26.36 -19.28 -0.94
N THR A 71 26.80 -18.13 -1.44
CA THR A 71 26.93 -16.88 -0.68
C THR A 71 25.57 -16.37 -0.19
N ALA A 72 25.55 -15.50 0.83
CA ALA A 72 24.31 -14.93 1.36
C ALA A 72 23.49 -14.20 0.28
N TRP A 73 24.15 -13.48 -0.64
CA TRP A 73 23.50 -12.78 -1.74
C TRP A 73 22.85 -13.74 -2.75
N GLN A 74 23.54 -14.83 -3.09
CA GLN A 74 22.98 -15.88 -3.96
C GLN A 74 21.77 -16.54 -3.30
N ARG A 75 21.85 -16.86 -2.00
CA ARG A 75 20.73 -17.45 -1.25
C ARG A 75 19.52 -16.51 -1.20
N PHE A 76 19.73 -15.21 -0.98
CA PHE A 76 18.63 -14.24 -0.98
C PHE A 76 17.90 -14.18 -2.34
N TRP A 77 18.62 -13.95 -3.44
CA TRP A 77 17.99 -13.76 -4.75
C TRP A 77 17.50 -15.05 -5.41
N ARG A 78 18.15 -16.19 -5.14
CA ARG A 78 17.84 -17.47 -5.80
C ARG A 78 16.96 -18.40 -4.97
N ILE A 79 16.89 -18.20 -3.65
CA ILE A 79 16.12 -19.07 -2.75
C ILE A 79 15.06 -18.25 -2.03
N THR A 80 15.46 -17.32 -1.16
CA THR A 80 14.52 -16.58 -0.29
C THR A 80 13.49 -15.79 -1.09
N LEU A 81 13.92 -14.94 -2.03
CA LEU A 81 13.01 -14.10 -2.80
C LEU A 81 12.05 -14.92 -3.70
N PRO A 82 12.51 -15.99 -4.41
CA PRO A 82 11.61 -16.88 -5.12
C PRO A 82 10.62 -17.64 -4.22
N MET A 83 11.04 -18.08 -3.04
CA MET A 83 10.16 -18.79 -2.10
C MET A 83 9.13 -17.86 -1.43
N LEU A 84 9.46 -16.58 -1.26
CA LEU A 84 8.53 -15.56 -0.77
C LEU A 84 7.51 -15.09 -1.82
N ARG A 85 7.57 -15.56 -3.08
CA ARG A 85 6.63 -15.14 -4.13
C ARG A 85 5.15 -15.21 -3.74
N PRO A 86 4.66 -16.26 -3.06
CA PRO A 86 3.25 -16.33 -2.66
C PRO A 86 2.88 -15.27 -1.63
N THR A 87 3.78 -15.00 -0.67
CA THR A 87 3.64 -13.91 0.29
C THR A 87 3.66 -12.55 -0.40
N THR A 88 4.61 -12.32 -1.31
CA THR A 88 4.71 -11.10 -2.12
C THR A 88 3.45 -10.89 -2.95
N PHE A 89 2.90 -11.95 -3.56
CA PHE A 89 1.65 -11.89 -4.30
C PHE A 89 0.49 -11.43 -3.41
N PHE A 90 0.32 -12.09 -2.25
CA PHE A 90 -0.73 -11.75 -1.31
C PHE A 90 -0.63 -10.28 -0.87
N VAL A 91 0.53 -9.84 -0.41
CA VAL A 91 0.78 -8.47 0.04
C VAL A 91 0.57 -7.45 -1.09
N LEU A 92 0.95 -7.78 -2.33
CA LEU A 92 0.79 -6.89 -3.47
C LEU A 92 -0.68 -6.74 -3.87
N VAL A 93 -1.45 -7.83 -3.87
CA VAL A 93 -2.90 -7.80 -4.16
C VAL A 93 -3.62 -6.99 -3.10
N THR A 94 -3.44 -7.34 -1.82
CA THR A 94 -4.10 -6.65 -0.72
C THR A 94 -3.67 -5.19 -0.66
N GLY A 95 -2.39 -4.90 -0.85
CA GLY A 95 -1.85 -3.55 -0.88
C GLY A 95 -2.46 -2.67 -1.98
N ILE A 96 -2.60 -3.16 -3.21
CA ILE A 96 -3.22 -2.39 -4.30
C ILE A 96 -4.71 -2.15 -4.04
N VAL A 97 -5.43 -3.18 -3.59
CA VAL A 97 -6.86 -3.05 -3.25
C VAL A 97 -7.03 -2.02 -2.13
N SER A 98 -6.24 -2.13 -1.06
CA SER A 98 -6.26 -1.19 0.04
C SER A 98 -5.95 0.23 -0.43
N ALA A 99 -4.88 0.42 -1.23
CA ALA A 99 -4.49 1.74 -1.76
C ALA A 99 -5.58 2.40 -2.60
N ALA A 100 -6.28 1.63 -3.44
CA ALA A 100 -7.37 2.15 -4.27
C ALA A 100 -8.63 2.51 -3.48
N GLN A 101 -8.79 1.95 -2.27
CA GLN A 101 -9.92 2.19 -1.38
C GLN A 101 -9.63 3.27 -0.32
N ILE A 102 -8.43 3.88 -0.32
CA ILE A 102 -8.08 4.92 0.65
C ILE A 102 -8.94 6.15 0.40
N PHE A 103 -9.80 6.44 1.36
CA PHE A 103 -10.61 7.66 1.38
C PHE A 103 -10.47 8.39 2.72
N ASP A 104 -10.35 7.64 3.81
CA ASP A 104 -10.30 8.13 5.19
C ASP A 104 -9.07 9.01 5.44
N ILE A 105 -7.89 8.56 5.02
CA ILE A 105 -6.63 9.30 5.20
C ILE A 105 -6.63 10.56 4.33
N VAL A 106 -7.09 10.46 3.09
CA VAL A 106 -7.21 11.62 2.17
C VAL A 106 -8.19 12.64 2.74
N TYR A 107 -9.38 12.19 3.12
CA TYR A 107 -10.41 13.05 3.69
C TYR A 107 -9.94 13.72 4.99
N ALA A 108 -9.28 12.96 5.87
CA ALA A 108 -8.81 13.47 7.16
C ALA A 108 -7.61 14.43 7.04
N LEU A 109 -6.71 14.24 6.07
CA LEU A 109 -5.49 15.03 5.94
C LEU A 109 -5.64 16.23 5.00
N THR A 110 -6.31 16.07 3.87
CA THR A 110 -6.35 17.09 2.81
C THR A 110 -7.77 17.41 2.33
N GLY A 111 -8.75 16.55 2.58
CA GLY A 111 -10.10 16.69 2.02
C GLY A 111 -10.12 16.59 0.48
N GLY A 112 -9.10 15.95 -0.11
CA GLY A 112 -8.93 15.86 -1.57
C GLY A 112 -8.12 17.01 -2.20
N GLY A 113 -7.67 18.00 -1.43
CA GLY A 113 -6.87 19.13 -1.93
C GLY A 113 -5.35 18.99 -1.79
N PRO A 114 -4.59 20.04 -2.16
CA PRO A 114 -5.01 21.26 -2.83
C PRO A 114 -5.26 21.02 -4.34
N GLU A 115 -6.20 21.76 -4.94
CA GLU A 115 -6.55 21.67 -6.38
C GLU A 115 -6.94 20.27 -6.89
N GLY A 116 -7.41 19.37 -6.01
CA GLY A 116 -7.73 17.99 -6.40
C GLY A 116 -6.50 17.08 -6.53
N SER A 117 -5.30 17.54 -6.15
CA SER A 117 -4.05 16.79 -6.36
C SER A 117 -3.97 15.48 -5.55
N THR A 118 -4.76 15.35 -4.49
CA THR A 118 -4.91 14.11 -3.72
C THR A 118 -6.29 13.49 -3.87
N ASP A 119 -7.10 13.92 -4.83
CA ASP A 119 -8.46 13.39 -5.01
C ASP A 119 -8.39 11.99 -5.63
N LEU A 120 -8.75 11.00 -4.84
CA LEU A 120 -8.78 9.59 -5.26
C LEU A 120 -10.20 9.18 -5.61
N VAL A 121 -10.34 8.17 -6.48
CA VAL A 121 -11.66 7.65 -6.92
C VAL A 121 -12.56 7.29 -5.73
N ALA A 122 -12.00 6.70 -4.66
CA ALA A 122 -12.74 6.38 -3.45
C ALA A 122 -13.27 7.63 -2.71
N HIS A 123 -12.48 8.70 -2.66
CA HIS A 123 -12.92 9.98 -2.09
C HIS A 123 -14.03 10.62 -2.93
N GLN A 124 -13.90 10.57 -4.26
CA GLN A 124 -14.92 11.10 -5.17
C GLN A 124 -16.25 10.33 -5.08
N ILE A 125 -16.21 8.99 -4.95
CA ILE A 125 -17.40 8.17 -4.70
C ILE A 125 -18.11 8.63 -3.41
N TYR A 126 -17.35 8.88 -2.34
CA TYR A 126 -17.89 9.35 -1.07
C TYR A 126 -18.52 10.75 -1.21
N SER A 127 -17.81 11.68 -1.84
CA SER A 127 -18.29 13.05 -2.10
C SER A 127 -19.60 13.06 -2.89
N GLU A 128 -19.71 12.21 -3.92
CA GLU A 128 -20.92 12.10 -4.74
C GLU A 128 -22.08 11.40 -3.99
N ALA A 129 -21.79 10.40 -3.16
CA ALA A 129 -22.83 9.70 -2.42
C ALA A 129 -23.45 10.57 -1.30
N PHE A 130 -22.60 11.28 -0.54
CA PHE A 130 -23.00 11.96 0.69
C PHE A 130 -22.97 13.49 0.61
N GLY A 131 -22.14 14.07 -0.25
CA GLY A 131 -22.07 15.52 -0.45
C GLY A 131 -23.12 16.02 -1.43
N SER A 132 -23.18 15.44 -2.64
CA SER A 132 -24.13 15.84 -3.68
C SER A 132 -25.46 15.05 -3.66
N ALA A 133 -25.57 14.05 -2.78
CA ALA A 133 -26.67 13.08 -2.72
C ALA A 133 -26.95 12.35 -4.05
N ALA A 134 -25.96 12.30 -4.95
CA ALA A 134 -26.04 11.64 -6.25
C ALA A 134 -25.69 10.15 -6.14
N ILE A 135 -26.47 9.41 -5.36
CA ILE A 135 -26.22 7.98 -5.04
C ILE A 135 -26.08 7.13 -6.31
N GLY A 136 -26.88 7.41 -7.35
CA GLY A 136 -26.79 6.71 -8.63
C GLY A 136 -25.42 6.84 -9.30
N ARG A 137 -24.87 8.07 -9.36
CA ARG A 137 -23.55 8.33 -9.93
C ARG A 137 -22.44 7.69 -9.10
N ALA A 138 -22.50 7.83 -7.78
CA ALA A 138 -21.55 7.18 -6.87
C ALA A 138 -21.55 5.64 -7.03
N SER A 139 -22.72 5.05 -7.26
CA SER A 139 -22.88 3.60 -7.45
C SER A 139 -22.22 3.13 -8.75
N VAL A 140 -22.38 3.88 -9.85
CA VAL A 140 -21.68 3.56 -11.12
C VAL A 140 -20.17 3.64 -10.94
N MET A 141 -19.68 4.70 -10.30
CA MET A 141 -18.25 4.86 -10.03
C MET A 141 -17.69 3.71 -9.18
N ALA A 142 -18.41 3.28 -8.15
CA ALA A 142 -18.02 2.16 -7.30
C ALA A 142 -17.96 0.84 -8.08
N VAL A 143 -18.93 0.58 -8.96
CA VAL A 143 -18.93 -0.62 -9.83
C VAL A 143 -17.76 -0.60 -10.80
N VAL A 144 -17.46 0.56 -11.42
CA VAL A 144 -16.31 0.71 -12.31
C VAL A 144 -15.00 0.44 -11.56
N LEU A 145 -14.83 1.03 -10.37
CA LEU A 145 -13.67 0.78 -9.53
C LEU A 145 -13.53 -0.70 -9.16
N PHE A 146 -14.64 -1.36 -8.81
CA PHE A 146 -14.66 -2.78 -8.51
C PHE A 146 -14.20 -3.63 -9.70
N VAL A 147 -14.71 -3.36 -10.91
CA VAL A 147 -14.29 -4.07 -12.14
C VAL A 147 -12.81 -3.87 -12.42
N ILE A 148 -12.28 -2.66 -12.23
CA ILE A 148 -10.84 -2.37 -12.37
C ILE A 148 -10.03 -3.19 -11.37
N LEU A 149 -10.44 -3.23 -10.09
CA LEU A 149 -9.73 -3.99 -9.06
C LEU A 149 -9.74 -5.50 -9.31
N VAL A 150 -10.87 -6.04 -9.77
CA VAL A 150 -10.96 -7.45 -10.19
C VAL A 150 -10.03 -7.71 -11.37
N GLY A 151 -10.00 -6.81 -12.37
CA GLY A 151 -9.10 -6.92 -13.52
C GLY A 151 -7.63 -6.93 -13.10
N VAL A 152 -7.22 -6.01 -12.24
CA VAL A 152 -5.85 -5.96 -11.71
C VAL A 152 -5.52 -7.23 -10.94
N THR A 153 -6.41 -7.66 -10.04
CA THR A 153 -6.23 -8.89 -9.25
C THR A 153 -6.09 -10.12 -10.16
N PHE A 154 -6.88 -10.20 -11.23
CA PHE A 154 -6.80 -11.29 -12.20
C PHE A 154 -5.47 -11.30 -12.96
N VAL A 155 -4.97 -10.14 -13.38
CA VAL A 155 -3.65 -9.99 -14.01
C VAL A 155 -2.53 -10.41 -13.05
N GLN A 156 -2.59 -9.96 -11.79
CA GLN A 156 -1.63 -10.39 -10.76
C GLN A 156 -1.69 -11.91 -10.57
N HIS A 157 -2.89 -12.48 -10.48
CA HIS A 157 -3.07 -13.92 -10.33
C HIS A 157 -2.44 -14.68 -11.50
N LEU A 158 -2.68 -14.25 -12.75
CA LEU A 158 -2.10 -14.89 -13.92
C LEU A 158 -0.57 -14.85 -13.94
N TYR A 159 0.03 -13.73 -13.54
CA TYR A 159 1.48 -13.57 -13.44
C TYR A 159 2.09 -14.51 -12.39
N PHE A 160 1.46 -14.62 -11.21
CA PHE A 160 1.98 -15.45 -10.11
C PHE A 160 1.60 -16.94 -10.21
N ARG A 161 0.49 -17.30 -10.87
CA ARG A 161 0.02 -18.70 -11.01
C ARG A 161 1.06 -19.65 -11.60
N ARG A 162 1.94 -19.17 -12.50
CA ARG A 162 3.02 -19.99 -13.10
C ARG A 162 4.23 -20.22 -12.19
N ARG A 163 4.21 -19.66 -10.97
CA ARG A 163 5.38 -19.61 -10.06
C ARG A 163 5.05 -20.10 -8.65
N ILE A 164 3.82 -20.56 -8.40
CA ILE A 164 3.34 -21.07 -7.10
C ILE A 164 3.20 -22.59 -7.23
N SER A 165 4.31 -23.31 -7.11
CA SER A 165 4.29 -24.75 -6.85
C SER A 165 4.57 -24.93 -5.36
N TYR A 166 3.50 -25.06 -4.57
CA TYR A 166 3.60 -25.68 -3.26
C TYR A 166 3.34 -27.17 -3.46
N ASP A 167 4.40 -27.91 -3.81
CA ASP A 167 4.42 -29.35 -3.60
C ASP A 167 5.27 -29.60 -2.38
N LEU A 168 4.65 -29.59 -1.20
CA LEU A 168 5.09 -30.37 -0.04
C LEU A 168 3.85 -30.67 0.81
N ILE A 169 3.06 -31.64 0.36
CA ILE A 169 2.63 -32.88 1.05
C ILE A 169 1.57 -33.56 0.18
#